data_AF-A0A8J9ZRP8-F1
#
_entry.id   AF-A0A8J9ZRP8-F1
#
_cell.length_a   1.000
_cell.length_b   1.000
_cell.length_c   1.000
_cell.angle_alpha   90.00
_cell.angle_beta   90.00
_cell.angle_gamma   90.00
#
_symmetry.space_group_name_H-M   'P 1'
#
loop_
_entity.id
_entity.type
_entity.pdbx_description
1 polymer ?
#
loop_
_entity_poly.entity_id
_entity_poly.type
_entity_poly.pdbx_seq_one_letter_code
_entity_poly.pdbx_strand_id
1 'polypeptide(L)'
;MEWWRWGAVLAAVVSLSLFRDFIFSSFGLSSVEEAKPEYDIVIGILSARENFEQRRALRATWVGYIQQHPDYSRRVLVKFIVGSKPCPVPPPDRLDPFTCQKLSLSETICAGEVVALSLASQNSFPSSQQQTGPVETHFTVHHPVVITKLGVLGGDIPAEGVRVRLVDSAAKEDLLSVNFTSDDPGLQTGGNTFKAVQNYVLPKGFQGTITVESLAADNELLVTFPLDQLQVNNKGGVLQLTKTVDFMPESGYLPPHTDVQQHTAATFMYRVFEPEFLEQAPQDLRAKDWTGKLGAEQQNLETEVERYGDILLVEEEEFYRNLPRKKLGFYKWQGCIKVTSFMCMNFEMDDTMLSNYVFNEIDEWESVVA
;
A
#
# COMPACT_ATOMS: atom_id res chain seq x y z
N MET A 1 27.41 -59.67 -47.21
CA MET A 1 26.66 -60.08 -45.99
C MET A 1 27.56 -59.83 -44.78
N GLU A 2 27.53 -58.63 -44.20
CA GLU A 2 28.35 -58.22 -43.04
C GLU A 2 27.49 -58.02 -41.78
N TRP A 3 26.56 -58.93 -41.50
CA TRP A 3 25.66 -58.81 -40.33
C TRP A 3 26.37 -59.04 -38.98
N TRP A 4 27.50 -59.75 -39.00
CA TRP A 4 28.26 -60.12 -37.80
C TRP A 4 29.05 -58.93 -37.21
N ARG A 5 29.49 -57.98 -38.04
CA ARG A 5 30.27 -56.82 -37.59
C ARG A 5 29.42 -55.81 -36.83
N TRP A 6 28.15 -55.65 -37.22
CA TRP A 6 27.19 -54.80 -36.51
C TRP A 6 26.69 -55.44 -35.21
N GLY A 7 26.54 -56.77 -35.17
CA GLY A 7 26.16 -57.49 -33.94
C GLY A 7 27.21 -57.36 -32.82
N ALA A 8 28.50 -57.41 -33.16
CA ALA A 8 29.59 -57.24 -32.19
C ALA A 8 29.66 -55.80 -31.65
N VAL A 9 29.41 -54.79 -32.49
CA VAL A 9 29.37 -53.38 -32.08
C VAL A 9 28.17 -53.10 -31.18
N LEU A 10 26.99 -53.63 -31.51
CA LEU A 10 25.80 -53.49 -30.66
C LEU A 10 25.98 -54.18 -29.30
N ALA A 11 26.56 -55.39 -29.26
CA ALA A 11 26.83 -56.10 -28.02
C ALA A 11 27.87 -55.36 -27.15
N ALA A 12 28.88 -54.72 -27.76
CA ALA A 12 29.86 -53.91 -27.05
C ALA A 12 29.26 -52.60 -26.51
N VAL A 13 28.39 -51.92 -27.27
CA VAL A 13 27.71 -50.70 -26.82
C VAL A 13 26.72 -50.99 -25.69
N VAL A 14 25.96 -52.08 -25.78
CA VAL A 14 25.04 -52.52 -24.71
C VAL A 14 25.80 -52.99 -23.48
N SER A 15 26.95 -53.67 -23.65
CA SER A 15 27.81 -54.02 -22.51
C SER A 15 28.43 -52.78 -21.86
N LEU A 16 28.85 -51.78 -22.65
CA LEU A 16 29.38 -50.52 -22.11
C LEU A 16 28.30 -49.68 -21.41
N SER A 17 27.05 -49.68 -21.88
CA SER A 17 25.96 -48.99 -21.20
C SER A 17 25.57 -49.70 -19.90
N LEU A 18 25.47 -51.04 -19.92
CA LEU A 18 25.17 -51.81 -18.72
C LEU A 18 26.31 -51.81 -17.70
N PHE A 19 27.57 -51.74 -18.16
CA PHE A 19 28.73 -51.60 -17.29
C PHE A 19 28.83 -50.18 -16.70
N ARG A 20 28.44 -49.15 -17.47
CA ARG A 20 28.26 -47.78 -16.95
C ARG A 20 27.21 -47.77 -15.85
N ASP A 21 26.03 -48.34 -16.11
CA ASP A 21 24.92 -48.33 -15.16
C ASP A 21 25.22 -49.21 -13.91
N PHE A 22 26.01 -50.28 -14.06
CA PHE A 22 26.51 -51.10 -12.95
C PHE A 22 27.61 -50.41 -12.13
N ILE A 23 28.50 -49.64 -12.76
CA ILE A 23 29.49 -48.82 -12.04
C ILE A 23 28.81 -47.66 -11.31
N PHE A 24 27.79 -47.02 -11.91
CA PHE A 24 26.99 -45.99 -11.23
C PHE A 24 26.15 -46.53 -10.07
N SER A 25 25.75 -47.81 -10.07
CA SER A 25 25.03 -48.40 -8.93
C SER A 25 25.95 -49.00 -7.86
N SER A 26 27.14 -49.48 -8.24
CA SER A 26 28.08 -50.14 -7.33
C SER A 26 29.06 -49.19 -6.65
N PHE A 27 29.45 -48.11 -7.31
CA PHE A 27 30.03 -46.94 -6.65
C PHE A 27 28.89 -46.00 -6.39
N GLY A 28 28.46 -45.86 -5.13
CA GLY A 28 27.43 -44.92 -4.70
C GLY A 28 27.82 -43.46 -4.94
N LEU A 29 27.98 -43.07 -6.20
CA LEU A 29 27.82 -41.71 -6.68
C LEU A 29 26.33 -41.43 -6.58
N SER A 30 25.93 -41.08 -5.36
CA SER A 30 24.82 -40.18 -5.12
C SER A 30 24.82 -39.14 -6.22
N SER A 31 23.63 -38.83 -6.75
CA SER A 31 23.41 -37.62 -7.54
C SER A 31 24.39 -36.55 -7.10
N VAL A 32 25.11 -35.94 -8.03
CA VAL A 32 25.72 -34.64 -7.76
C VAL A 32 24.54 -33.75 -7.35
N GLU A 33 24.22 -33.72 -6.06
CA GLU A 33 23.69 -32.54 -5.41
C GLU A 33 24.74 -31.51 -5.81
N GLU A 34 24.42 -30.64 -6.77
CA GLU A 34 25.12 -29.38 -6.88
C GLU A 34 25.21 -28.86 -5.45
N ALA A 35 26.43 -28.84 -4.92
CA ALA A 35 26.68 -28.45 -3.56
C ALA A 35 26.18 -27.02 -3.44
N LYS A 36 24.98 -26.86 -2.88
CA LYS A 36 24.38 -25.54 -2.68
C LYS A 36 25.41 -24.72 -1.90
N PRO A 37 25.75 -23.52 -2.38
CA PRO A 37 26.72 -22.68 -1.69
C PRO A 37 26.23 -22.46 -0.26
N GLU A 38 27.09 -22.74 0.70
CA GLU A 38 26.80 -22.67 2.13
C GLU A 38 27.25 -21.31 2.65
N TYR A 39 26.30 -20.56 3.20
CA TYR A 39 26.55 -19.28 3.83
C TYR A 39 26.12 -19.33 5.29
N ASP A 40 26.85 -18.63 6.16
CA ASP A 40 26.50 -18.51 7.56
C ASP A 40 25.40 -17.48 7.79
N ILE A 41 25.40 -16.40 7.00
CA ILE A 41 24.41 -15.32 7.10
C ILE A 41 24.02 -14.87 5.70
N VAL A 42 22.72 -14.67 5.49
CA VAL A 42 22.18 -14.02 4.28
C VAL A 42 21.46 -12.75 4.68
N ILE A 43 21.94 -11.60 4.20
CA ILE A 43 21.37 -10.28 4.45
C ILE A 43 20.59 -9.83 3.20
N GLY A 44 19.27 -9.69 3.35
CA GLY A 44 18.39 -9.13 2.32
C GLY A 44 18.08 -7.67 2.60
N ILE A 45 18.47 -6.76 1.71
CA ILE A 45 18.22 -5.31 1.84
C ILE A 45 17.09 -4.93 0.88
N LEU A 46 15.98 -4.40 1.39
CA LEU A 46 14.88 -3.94 0.53
C LEU A 46 15.26 -2.62 -0.12
N SER A 47 15.14 -2.55 -1.43
CA SER A 47 15.52 -1.36 -2.20
C SER A 47 14.50 -1.12 -3.31
N ALA A 48 13.99 0.10 -3.43
CA ALA A 48 13.19 0.50 -4.57
C ALA A 48 14.03 0.51 -5.85
N ARG A 49 13.41 0.43 -7.02
CA ARG A 49 14.13 0.28 -8.30
C ARG A 49 15.03 1.49 -8.58
N GLU A 50 14.52 2.66 -8.28
CA GLU A 50 15.13 3.98 -8.42
C GLU A 50 16.26 4.28 -7.41
N ASN A 51 16.43 3.45 -6.37
CA ASN A 51 17.40 3.70 -5.27
C ASN A 51 18.86 3.36 -5.64
N PHE A 52 19.32 3.78 -6.83
CA PHE A 52 20.67 3.53 -7.35
C PHE A 52 21.77 4.14 -6.46
N GLU A 53 21.58 5.37 -6.00
CA GLU A 53 22.58 6.08 -5.20
C GLU A 53 22.67 5.51 -3.77
N GLN A 54 21.53 5.11 -3.19
CA GLN A 54 21.48 4.44 -1.89
C GLN A 54 22.20 3.09 -1.94
N ARG A 55 21.95 2.28 -2.98
CA ARG A 55 22.71 1.04 -3.19
C ARG A 55 24.20 1.31 -3.39
N ARG A 56 24.57 2.32 -4.17
CA ARG A 56 25.98 2.73 -4.34
C ARG A 56 26.63 3.13 -3.02
N ALA A 57 25.94 3.91 -2.18
CA ALA A 57 26.45 4.31 -0.87
C ALA A 57 26.68 3.11 0.05
N LEU A 58 25.77 2.13 0.05
CA LEU A 58 25.97 0.90 0.83
C LEU A 58 27.16 0.08 0.31
N ARG A 59 27.31 -0.05 -1.01
CA ARG A 59 28.50 -0.69 -1.62
C ARG A 59 29.80 0.05 -1.29
N ALA A 60 29.76 1.37 -1.12
CA ALA A 60 30.93 2.16 -0.73
C ALA A 60 31.22 2.11 0.79
N THR A 61 30.36 1.47 1.57
CA THR A 61 30.49 1.35 3.03
C THR A 61 30.55 -0.12 3.44
N TRP A 62 29.67 -0.58 4.33
CA TRP A 62 29.78 -1.88 4.98
C TRP A 62 29.51 -3.05 4.03
N VAL A 63 28.65 -2.88 3.00
CA VAL A 63 28.41 -3.94 2.01
C VAL A 63 29.69 -4.22 1.23
N GLY A 64 30.40 -3.17 0.82
CA GLY A 64 31.70 -3.29 0.17
C GLY A 64 32.74 -3.94 1.08
N TYR A 65 32.78 -3.56 2.36
CA TYR A 65 33.67 -4.17 3.34
C TYR A 65 33.44 -5.69 3.46
N ILE A 66 32.19 -6.13 3.64
CA ILE A 66 31.85 -7.56 3.72
C ILE A 66 32.24 -8.31 2.45
N GLN A 67 31.97 -7.73 1.28
CA GLN A 67 32.27 -8.37 -0.01
C GLN A 67 33.76 -8.47 -0.31
N GLN A 68 34.58 -7.56 0.21
CA GLN A 68 36.03 -7.53 -0.02
C GLN A 68 36.84 -8.24 1.07
N HIS A 69 36.25 -8.49 2.24
CA HIS A 69 36.95 -9.09 3.37
C HIS A 69 37.16 -10.60 3.16
N PRO A 70 38.39 -11.14 3.32
CA PRO A 70 38.71 -12.54 2.97
C PRO A 70 37.87 -13.60 3.68
N ASP A 71 37.49 -13.34 4.93
CA ASP A 71 36.76 -14.28 5.77
C ASP A 71 35.25 -14.10 5.63
N TYR A 72 34.75 -12.87 5.52
CA TYR A 72 33.31 -12.60 5.41
C TYR A 72 32.77 -12.83 4.00
N SER A 73 33.55 -12.61 2.95
CA SER A 73 33.07 -12.75 1.57
C SER A 73 32.62 -14.16 1.20
N ARG A 74 33.07 -15.18 1.96
CA ARG A 74 32.65 -16.58 1.81
C ARG A 74 31.51 -16.98 2.74
N ARG A 75 31.33 -16.26 3.84
CA ARG A 75 30.41 -16.62 4.94
C ARG A 75 29.12 -15.79 4.92
N VAL A 76 29.17 -14.56 4.40
CA VAL A 76 28.05 -13.62 4.41
C VAL A 76 27.64 -13.28 2.98
N LEU A 77 26.38 -13.51 2.65
CA LEU A 77 25.79 -13.16 1.37
C LEU A 77 24.88 -11.94 1.52
N VAL A 78 25.18 -10.85 0.82
CA VAL A 78 24.32 -9.66 0.79
C VAL A 78 23.59 -9.59 -0.55
N LYS A 79 22.27 -9.36 -0.50
CA LYS A 79 21.45 -9.13 -1.69
C LYS A 79 20.52 -7.93 -1.54
N PHE A 80 20.51 -7.05 -2.53
CA PHE A 80 19.49 -6.04 -2.71
C PHE A 80 18.24 -6.68 -3.32
N ILE A 81 17.13 -6.66 -2.61
CA ILE A 81 15.87 -7.21 -3.08
C ILE A 81 15.14 -6.09 -3.81
N VAL A 82 14.91 -6.28 -5.12
CA VAL A 82 14.28 -5.29 -6.01
C VAL A 82 13.15 -5.96 -6.80
N GLY A 83 12.01 -5.28 -6.95
CA GLY A 83 10.90 -5.77 -7.76
C GLY A 83 11.23 -5.70 -9.25
N SER A 84 10.94 -6.76 -10.00
CA SER A 84 11.26 -6.83 -11.42
C SER A 84 10.27 -6.05 -12.30
N LYS A 85 9.07 -5.74 -11.79
CA LYS A 85 8.02 -5.03 -12.53
C LYS A 85 7.86 -3.60 -11.99
N PRO A 86 8.07 -2.55 -12.81
CA PRO A 86 7.80 -1.18 -12.37
C PRO A 86 6.30 -0.91 -12.26
N CYS A 87 5.91 0.09 -11.47
CA CYS A 87 4.54 0.56 -11.44
C CYS A 87 4.21 1.38 -12.72
N PRO A 88 3.31 0.93 -13.61
CA PRO A 88 3.00 1.64 -14.85
C PRO A 88 2.22 2.95 -14.64
N VAL A 89 1.67 3.16 -13.44
CA VAL A 89 0.85 4.33 -13.13
C VAL A 89 1.73 5.48 -12.62
N PRO A 90 1.72 6.65 -13.28
CA PRO A 90 2.44 7.83 -12.80
C PRO A 90 1.96 8.24 -11.40
N PRO A 91 2.84 8.69 -10.49
CA PRO A 91 2.46 9.13 -9.13
C PRO A 91 1.22 10.04 -9.03
N PRO A 92 1.03 11.08 -9.86
CA PRO A 92 -0.16 11.94 -9.77
C PRO A 92 -1.46 11.21 -10.13
N ASP A 93 -1.39 10.15 -10.93
CA ASP A 93 -2.55 9.41 -11.45
C ASP A 93 -2.87 8.15 -10.63
N ARG A 94 -2.13 7.90 -9.53
CA ARG A 94 -2.40 6.80 -8.59
C ARG A 94 -3.60 7.09 -7.69
N LEU A 95 -4.32 6.07 -7.23
CA LEU A 95 -5.39 6.20 -6.24
C LEU A 95 -4.86 6.76 -4.92
N ASP A 96 -3.80 6.14 -4.41
CA ASP A 96 -3.06 6.60 -3.23
C ASP A 96 -1.54 6.50 -3.47
N PRO A 97 -0.71 7.22 -2.69
CA PRO A 97 0.74 7.24 -2.88
C PRO A 97 1.41 5.86 -2.74
N PHE A 98 0.77 4.91 -2.03
CA PHE A 98 1.37 3.65 -1.63
C PHE A 98 0.93 2.46 -2.49
N THR A 99 0.01 2.64 -3.44
CA THR A 99 -0.44 1.62 -4.39
C THR A 99 -0.09 1.96 -5.83
N CYS A 100 -0.13 0.95 -6.69
CA CYS A 100 -0.03 1.12 -8.14
C CYS A 100 -1.40 1.10 -8.85
N GLN A 101 -2.48 1.45 -8.15
CA GLN A 101 -3.80 1.47 -8.76
C GLN A 101 -4.04 2.82 -9.44
N LYS A 102 -4.52 2.82 -10.69
CA LYS A 102 -4.91 4.06 -11.38
C LYS A 102 -6.16 4.65 -10.73
N LEU A 103 -6.16 5.95 -10.52
CA LEU A 103 -7.33 6.72 -10.13
C LEU A 103 -8.29 6.79 -11.32
N SER A 104 -9.41 6.08 -11.23
CA SER A 104 -10.47 6.08 -12.25
C SER A 104 -11.55 7.07 -11.85
N LEU A 105 -11.49 8.29 -12.39
CA LEU A 105 -12.57 9.25 -12.25
C LEU A 105 -13.51 9.23 -13.46
N SER A 106 -14.80 9.49 -13.22
CA SER A 106 -15.78 9.66 -14.30
C SER A 106 -15.46 10.89 -15.15
N GLU A 107 -15.75 10.84 -16.45
CA GLU A 107 -15.36 11.86 -17.45
C GLU A 107 -16.07 13.22 -17.27
N THR A 108 -17.11 13.30 -16.44
CA THR A 108 -17.92 14.53 -16.26
C THR A 108 -17.79 15.10 -14.86
N ILE A 109 -16.61 15.64 -14.55
CA ILE A 109 -16.37 16.35 -13.29
C ILE A 109 -16.65 17.83 -13.51
N CYS A 110 -17.88 18.27 -13.22
CA CYS A 110 -18.25 19.67 -13.34
C CYS A 110 -17.73 20.51 -12.16
N ALA A 111 -17.32 21.75 -12.40
CA ALA A 111 -16.80 22.71 -11.40
C ALA A 111 -17.80 23.20 -10.33
N GLY A 112 -19.05 22.71 -10.35
CA GLY A 112 -20.10 23.11 -9.41
C GLY A 112 -19.96 22.51 -8.01
N GLU A 113 -20.42 23.25 -7.00
CA GLU A 113 -20.59 22.78 -5.63
C GLU A 113 -21.63 21.64 -5.59
N VAL A 114 -21.38 20.61 -4.78
CA VAL A 114 -22.31 19.49 -4.57
C VAL A 114 -22.41 19.12 -3.11
N VAL A 115 -23.53 18.47 -2.77
CA VAL A 115 -23.78 17.88 -1.46
C VAL A 115 -23.21 16.46 -1.43
N ALA A 116 -22.33 16.14 -0.49
CA ALA A 116 -21.69 14.82 -0.39
C ALA A 116 -22.68 13.70 -0.07
N LEU A 117 -23.61 13.96 0.85
CA LEU A 117 -24.61 13.00 1.33
C LEU A 117 -26.01 13.63 1.30
N SER A 118 -26.95 12.95 0.63
CA SER A 118 -28.34 13.42 0.50
C SER A 118 -29.35 12.29 0.64
N LEU A 119 -30.56 12.63 1.06
CA LEU A 119 -31.66 11.68 1.23
C LEU A 119 -32.26 11.32 -0.15
N ALA A 120 -32.40 10.03 -0.44
CA ALA A 120 -32.69 9.51 -1.78
C ALA A 120 -34.05 9.90 -2.37
N SER A 121 -35.05 10.19 -1.54
CA SER A 121 -36.29 10.86 -1.96
C SER A 121 -37.09 11.32 -0.74
N GLN A 122 -37.95 12.32 -0.90
CA GLN A 122 -38.92 12.72 0.14
C GLN A 122 -40.09 11.74 0.31
N ASN A 123 -40.22 10.73 -0.56
CA ASN A 123 -41.34 9.78 -0.57
C ASN A 123 -40.98 8.41 0.02
N SER A 124 -39.70 8.17 0.30
CA SER A 124 -39.19 6.99 0.99
C SER A 124 -38.26 7.49 2.09
N PHE A 125 -38.79 7.71 3.29
CA PHE A 125 -37.96 8.06 4.43
C PHE A 125 -37.01 6.87 4.70
N PRO A 126 -35.68 7.06 4.58
CA PRO A 126 -34.75 6.02 5.00
C PRO A 126 -35.00 5.67 6.46
N SER A 127 -34.76 4.41 6.83
CA SER A 127 -34.97 3.94 8.20
C SER A 127 -34.03 4.70 9.13
N SER A 128 -34.55 5.72 9.82
CA SER A 128 -33.78 6.49 10.77
C SER A 128 -33.58 5.73 12.07
N GLN A 129 -32.38 5.78 12.62
CA GLN A 129 -32.08 5.25 13.95
C GLN A 129 -31.78 6.39 14.91
N GLN A 130 -32.23 6.22 16.15
CA GLN A 130 -31.90 7.11 17.25
C GLN A 130 -30.65 6.57 17.95
N GLN A 131 -29.54 7.30 17.83
CA GLN A 131 -28.26 6.92 18.41
C GLN A 131 -27.84 7.91 19.49
N THR A 132 -27.30 7.39 20.59
CA THR A 132 -26.70 8.20 21.66
C THR A 132 -25.21 8.42 21.39
N GLY A 133 -24.74 9.63 21.67
CA GLY A 133 -23.32 9.99 21.54
C GLY A 133 -22.92 10.44 20.13
N PRO A 134 -21.63 10.77 19.93
CA PRO A 134 -21.16 11.32 18.67
C PRO A 134 -21.24 10.30 17.54
N VAL A 135 -21.73 10.75 16.39
CA VAL A 135 -21.88 9.92 15.19
C VAL A 135 -20.80 10.33 14.21
N GLU A 136 -19.94 9.38 13.85
CA GLU A 136 -18.76 9.62 13.02
C GLU A 136 -18.93 8.99 11.63
N THR A 137 -18.50 9.71 10.61
CA THR A 137 -18.52 9.23 9.23
C THR A 137 -17.17 9.49 8.58
N HIS A 138 -16.49 8.41 8.21
CA HIS A 138 -15.15 8.48 7.63
C HIS A 138 -15.21 8.58 6.11
N PHE A 139 -14.30 9.38 5.55
CA PHE A 139 -14.13 9.51 4.10
C PHE A 139 -12.67 9.71 3.72
N THR A 140 -12.35 9.35 2.48
CA THR A 140 -11.03 9.53 1.87
C THR A 140 -11.15 10.44 0.65
N VAL A 141 -10.18 11.34 0.50
CA VAL A 141 -10.08 12.30 -0.61
C VAL A 141 -9.14 11.74 -1.67
N HIS A 142 -9.64 11.47 -2.86
CA HIS A 142 -8.83 10.95 -3.99
C HIS A 142 -8.36 12.04 -4.94
N HIS A 143 -8.98 13.22 -4.89
CA HIS A 143 -8.54 14.42 -5.58
C HIS A 143 -8.81 15.65 -4.71
N PRO A 144 -7.94 16.70 -4.72
CA PRO A 144 -8.17 17.86 -3.89
C PRO A 144 -9.56 18.48 -4.04
N VAL A 145 -10.19 18.78 -2.91
CA VAL A 145 -11.53 19.39 -2.84
C VAL A 145 -11.50 20.59 -1.90
N VAL A 146 -12.44 21.51 -2.12
CA VAL A 146 -12.67 22.64 -1.22
C VAL A 146 -13.99 22.43 -0.50
N ILE A 147 -13.93 22.33 0.83
CA ILE A 147 -15.12 22.32 1.69
C ILE A 147 -15.63 23.75 1.81
N THR A 148 -16.93 23.93 1.58
CA THR A 148 -17.59 25.25 1.55
C THR A 148 -18.66 25.38 2.63
N LYS A 149 -19.37 24.29 2.94
CA LYS A 149 -20.43 24.26 3.96
C LYS A 149 -20.40 22.95 4.73
N LEU A 150 -20.70 23.01 6.03
CA LEU A 150 -21.03 21.84 6.85
C LEU A 150 -22.55 21.78 7.03
N GLY A 151 -23.09 20.58 7.18
CA GLY A 151 -24.53 20.39 7.30
C GLY A 151 -24.94 19.16 8.10
N VAL A 152 -26.21 19.19 8.50
CA VAL A 152 -26.90 18.11 9.20
C VAL A 152 -27.91 17.48 8.23
N LEU A 153 -28.00 16.16 8.25
CA LEU A 153 -28.98 15.38 7.50
C LEU A 153 -30.32 15.43 8.22
N GLY A 154 -31.39 15.67 7.47
CA GLY A 154 -32.72 15.89 8.04
C GLY A 154 -32.95 17.36 8.40
N GLY A 155 -34.21 17.78 8.30
CA GLY A 155 -34.62 19.18 8.48
C GLY A 155 -34.84 19.61 9.92
N ASP A 156 -34.97 18.66 10.85
CA ASP A 156 -35.33 18.93 12.24
C ASP A 156 -34.06 18.99 13.11
N ILE A 157 -33.72 20.19 13.55
CA ILE A 157 -32.62 20.42 14.51
C ILE A 157 -33.22 20.30 15.93
N PRO A 158 -32.63 19.49 16.82
CA PRO A 158 -33.02 19.43 18.23
C PRO A 158 -33.04 20.82 18.88
N ALA A 159 -33.94 21.05 19.83
CA ALA A 159 -34.08 22.36 20.47
C ALA A 159 -32.78 22.86 21.12
N GLU A 160 -32.01 21.93 21.69
CA GLU A 160 -30.72 22.19 22.36
C GLU A 160 -29.56 22.43 21.38
N GLY A 161 -29.76 22.04 20.11
CA GLY A 161 -28.80 22.23 19.05
C GLY A 161 -27.76 21.12 18.92
N VAL A 162 -27.06 21.14 17.78
CA VAL A 162 -26.14 20.10 17.34
C VAL A 162 -24.86 20.74 16.83
N ARG A 163 -23.70 20.13 17.13
CA ARG A 163 -22.42 20.55 16.57
C ARG A 163 -21.97 19.56 15.51
N VAL A 164 -21.60 20.10 14.34
CA VAL A 164 -20.96 19.35 13.26
C VAL A 164 -19.49 19.75 13.19
N ARG A 165 -18.60 18.76 13.15
CA ARG A 165 -17.15 18.98 13.04
C ARG A 165 -16.56 18.18 11.90
N LEU A 166 -15.59 18.77 11.21
CA LEU A 166 -14.70 18.07 10.30
C LEU A 166 -13.37 17.88 11.01
N VAL A 167 -12.96 16.62 11.16
CA VAL A 167 -11.79 16.20 11.94
C VAL A 167 -10.79 15.52 11.02
N ASP A 168 -9.50 15.81 11.20
CA ASP A 168 -8.41 15.03 10.62
C ASP A 168 -8.29 13.70 11.35
N SER A 169 -8.49 12.58 10.65
CA SER A 169 -8.46 11.24 11.25
C SER A 169 -7.07 10.84 11.77
N ALA A 170 -6.00 11.35 11.15
CA ALA A 170 -4.63 11.03 11.52
C ALA A 170 -4.17 11.87 12.71
N ALA A 171 -4.43 13.18 12.68
CA ALA A 171 -4.03 14.11 13.74
C ALA A 171 -5.02 14.16 14.92
N LYS A 172 -6.26 13.68 14.72
CA LYS A 172 -7.40 13.84 15.64
C LYS A 172 -7.66 15.30 16.01
N GLU A 173 -7.52 16.20 15.03
CA GLU A 173 -7.68 17.65 15.19
C GLU A 173 -8.92 18.16 14.46
N ASP A 174 -9.68 19.05 15.12
CA ASP A 174 -10.85 19.70 14.54
C ASP A 174 -10.42 20.76 13.51
N LEU A 175 -10.66 20.50 12.23
CA LEU A 175 -10.33 21.43 11.14
C LEU A 175 -11.39 22.52 10.96
N LEU A 176 -12.67 22.14 11.02
CA LEU A 176 -13.81 23.04 10.88
C LEU A 176 -14.91 22.61 11.86
N SER A 177 -15.62 23.58 12.45
CA SER A 177 -16.72 23.30 13.35
C SER A 177 -17.84 24.33 13.19
N VAL A 178 -19.09 23.85 13.25
CA VAL A 178 -20.27 24.69 13.24
C VAL A 178 -21.32 24.15 14.20
N ASN A 179 -21.96 25.06 14.95
CA ASN A 179 -23.10 24.74 15.81
C ASN A 179 -24.41 25.11 15.09
N PHE A 180 -25.42 24.26 15.19
CA PHE A 180 -26.78 24.45 14.72
C PHE A 180 -27.67 24.61 15.95
N THR A 181 -28.38 25.72 16.09
CA THR A 181 -29.24 26.00 17.25
C THR A 181 -30.62 26.45 16.79
N SER A 182 -31.60 26.49 17.70
CA SER A 182 -32.94 26.99 17.37
C SER A 182 -32.93 28.43 16.86
N ASP A 183 -32.03 29.28 17.37
CA ASP A 183 -31.91 30.69 16.97
C ASP A 183 -31.15 30.87 15.65
N ASP A 184 -30.24 29.95 15.33
CA ASP A 184 -29.48 29.94 14.08
C ASP A 184 -29.48 28.51 13.52
N PRO A 185 -30.57 28.08 12.86
CA PRO A 185 -30.67 26.74 12.31
C PRO A 185 -29.88 26.60 11.01
N GLY A 186 -29.46 27.69 10.34
CA GLY A 186 -28.82 27.62 9.02
C GLY A 186 -29.83 27.56 7.86
N LEU A 187 -29.33 27.25 6.66
CA LEU A 187 -30.12 27.26 5.42
C LEU A 187 -30.49 25.83 4.99
N GLN A 188 -31.78 25.57 4.81
CA GLN A 188 -32.26 24.30 4.28
C GLN A 188 -32.09 24.23 2.76
N THR A 189 -31.48 23.15 2.28
CA THR A 189 -31.30 22.88 0.84
C THR A 189 -31.35 21.37 0.60
N GLY A 190 -32.32 20.92 -0.20
CA GLY A 190 -32.41 19.51 -0.59
C GLY A 190 -32.69 18.52 0.56
N GLY A 191 -33.42 18.95 1.59
CA GLY A 191 -33.74 18.11 2.77
C GLY A 191 -32.65 18.06 3.85
N ASN A 192 -31.56 18.82 3.65
CA ASN A 192 -30.46 18.97 4.61
C ASN A 192 -30.34 20.43 5.04
N THR A 193 -29.74 20.66 6.21
CA THR A 193 -29.53 22.01 6.73
C THR A 193 -28.04 22.35 6.75
N PHE A 194 -27.65 23.48 6.15
CA PHE A 194 -26.25 23.86 5.96
C PHE A 194 -25.90 25.22 6.57
N LYS A 195 -24.63 25.34 6.97
CA LYS A 195 -23.99 26.60 7.33
C LYS A 195 -22.66 26.74 6.61
N ALA A 196 -22.39 27.95 6.14
CA ALA A 196 -21.15 28.28 5.46
C ALA A 196 -19.97 28.22 6.45
N VAL A 197 -18.83 27.74 5.96
CA VAL A 197 -17.57 27.69 6.69
C VAL A 197 -16.48 28.37 5.88
N GLN A 198 -15.34 28.66 6.52
CA GLN A 198 -14.18 29.11 5.79
C GLN A 198 -13.76 28.03 4.79
N ASN A 199 -13.54 28.44 3.54
CA ASN A 199 -13.09 27.53 2.48
C ASN A 199 -11.81 26.82 2.93
N TYR A 200 -11.86 25.50 3.00
CA TYR A 200 -10.73 24.67 3.41
C TYR A 200 -10.40 23.66 2.33
N VAL A 201 -9.14 23.62 1.91
CA VAL A 201 -8.67 22.70 0.86
C VAL A 201 -8.24 21.40 1.53
N LEU A 202 -8.91 20.31 1.18
CA LEU A 202 -8.49 18.97 1.57
C LEU A 202 -7.58 18.40 0.48
N PRO A 203 -6.32 18.02 0.80
CA PRO A 203 -5.40 17.48 -0.17
C PRO A 203 -5.77 16.04 -0.57
N LYS A 204 -5.21 15.58 -1.68
CA LYS A 204 -5.28 14.17 -2.10
C LYS A 204 -4.67 13.26 -1.02
N GLY A 205 -5.31 12.13 -0.76
CA GLY A 205 -4.94 11.17 0.27
C GLY A 205 -5.41 11.54 1.68
N PHE A 206 -6.06 12.70 1.86
CA PHE A 206 -6.59 13.10 3.15
C PHE A 206 -7.67 12.12 3.62
N GLN A 207 -7.56 11.71 4.88
CA GLN A 207 -8.54 10.88 5.57
C GLN A 207 -9.24 11.76 6.61
N GLY A 208 -10.52 12.01 6.36
CA GLY A 208 -11.34 12.88 7.19
C GLY A 208 -12.43 12.11 7.90
N THR A 209 -12.86 12.66 9.02
CA THR A 209 -14.06 12.21 9.72
C THR A 209 -14.99 13.41 9.90
N ILE A 210 -16.24 13.29 9.46
CA ILE A 210 -17.29 14.25 9.83
C ILE A 210 -18.05 13.70 11.02
N THR A 211 -18.11 14.50 12.09
CA THR A 211 -18.73 14.10 13.36
C THR A 211 -19.91 15.00 13.69
N VAL A 212 -20.93 14.41 14.31
CA VAL A 212 -22.12 15.11 14.81
C VAL A 212 -22.28 14.77 16.27
N GLU A 213 -22.43 15.79 17.11
CA GLU A 213 -22.68 15.64 18.54
C GLU A 213 -23.82 16.57 18.99
N SER A 214 -24.63 16.11 19.94
CA SER A 214 -25.60 16.99 20.60
C SER A 214 -24.88 17.99 21.51
N LEU A 215 -25.40 19.21 21.60
CA LEU A 215 -24.92 20.22 22.55
C LEU A 215 -25.52 20.03 23.97
N ALA A 216 -26.47 19.12 24.11
CA ALA A 216 -27.09 18.72 25.38
C ALA A 216 -26.08 18.09 26.35
N ALA A 217 -26.30 18.28 27.66
CA ALA A 217 -25.46 17.70 28.72
C ALA A 217 -25.71 16.19 28.92
N ASP A 218 -26.85 15.73 28.46
CA ASP A 218 -27.34 14.37 28.38
C ASP A 218 -27.32 13.92 26.91
N ASN A 219 -26.86 12.69 26.64
CA ASN A 219 -26.75 12.11 25.31
C ASN A 219 -28.12 12.01 24.60
N GLU A 220 -28.64 13.14 24.12
CA GLU A 220 -29.86 13.18 23.33
C GLU A 220 -29.70 12.33 22.08
N LEU A 221 -30.82 11.74 21.68
CA LEU A 221 -30.87 10.82 20.56
C LEU A 221 -30.71 11.61 19.25
N LEU A 222 -29.57 11.43 18.60
CA LEU A 222 -29.36 11.93 17.25
C LEU A 222 -30.13 11.04 16.27
N VAL A 223 -30.88 11.67 15.37
CA VAL A 223 -31.50 10.98 14.25
C VAL A 223 -30.42 10.73 13.20
N THR A 224 -30.12 9.47 12.97
CA THR A 224 -29.07 9.02 12.05
C THR A 224 -29.66 8.17 10.94
N PHE A 225 -28.98 8.13 9.81
CA PHE A 225 -29.41 7.40 8.62
C PHE A 225 -28.33 6.41 8.18
N PRO A 226 -28.70 5.17 7.81
CA PRO A 226 -27.78 4.21 7.23
C PRO A 226 -27.10 4.76 5.96
N LEU A 227 -25.78 4.67 5.87
CA LEU A 227 -25.00 5.18 4.71
C LEU A 227 -25.36 4.47 3.39
N ASP A 228 -25.86 3.25 3.44
CA ASP A 228 -26.29 2.46 2.26
C ASP A 228 -27.60 2.99 1.65
N GLN A 229 -28.44 3.64 2.45
CA GLN A 229 -29.71 4.22 2.02
C GLN A 229 -29.58 5.69 1.55
N LEU A 230 -28.40 6.30 1.72
CA LEU A 230 -28.13 7.68 1.31
C LEU A 230 -27.59 7.75 -0.13
N GLN A 231 -27.98 8.81 -0.84
CA GLN A 231 -27.39 9.17 -2.12
C GLN A 231 -26.04 9.84 -1.87
N VAL A 232 -24.99 9.12 -2.23
CA VAL A 232 -23.60 9.59 -2.15
C VAL A 232 -23.25 10.28 -3.46
N ASN A 233 -22.89 11.57 -3.38
CA ASN A 233 -22.29 12.27 -4.50
C ASN A 233 -20.77 12.30 -4.34
N ASN A 234 -20.10 11.39 -5.04
CA ASN A 234 -18.63 11.31 -5.06
C ASN A 234 -17.98 12.11 -6.21
N LYS A 235 -18.74 12.91 -6.97
CA LYS A 235 -18.23 13.67 -8.13
C LYS A 235 -17.40 12.82 -9.10
N GLY A 236 -17.83 11.57 -9.34
CA GLY A 236 -17.12 10.66 -10.22
C GLY A 236 -15.91 10.00 -9.58
N GLY A 237 -15.82 9.92 -8.24
CA GLY A 237 -14.77 9.20 -7.51
C GLY A 237 -13.76 10.09 -6.78
N VAL A 238 -13.98 11.41 -6.76
CA VAL A 238 -13.11 12.39 -6.07
C VAL A 238 -13.08 12.18 -4.56
N LEU A 239 -14.18 11.67 -4.00
CA LEU A 239 -14.31 11.30 -2.59
C LEU A 239 -14.81 9.87 -2.49
N GLN A 240 -14.34 9.14 -1.49
CA GLN A 240 -14.85 7.83 -1.15
C GLN A 240 -15.27 7.82 0.31
N LEU A 241 -16.55 7.55 0.57
CA LEU A 241 -17.03 7.27 1.91
C LEU A 241 -16.68 5.85 2.28
N THR A 242 -16.14 5.67 3.48
CA THR A 242 -16.04 4.36 4.10
C THR A 242 -17.44 3.97 4.56
N LYS A 243 -17.93 2.80 4.16
CA LYS A 243 -19.28 2.30 4.49
C LYS A 243 -19.26 1.22 5.57
N THR A 244 -18.09 0.66 5.85
CA THR A 244 -17.85 -0.45 6.76
C THR A 244 -16.72 -0.06 7.70
N VAL A 245 -16.95 -0.16 9.02
CA VAL A 245 -15.87 -0.08 10.00
C VAL A 245 -15.25 -1.46 10.11
N ASP A 246 -13.99 -1.61 9.72
CA ASP A 246 -13.19 -2.76 10.15
C ASP A 246 -12.90 -2.55 11.64
N PHE A 247 -13.76 -3.09 12.49
CA PHE A 247 -13.45 -3.12 13.91
C PHE A 247 -12.19 -3.98 14.07
N MET A 248 -11.11 -3.43 14.61
CA MET A 248 -10.09 -4.21 15.28
C MET A 248 -10.27 -3.91 16.77
N PRO A 249 -10.80 -4.84 17.59
CA PRO A 249 -10.75 -4.65 19.02
C PRO A 249 -9.28 -4.57 19.46
N GLU A 250 -9.00 -3.77 20.50
CA GLU A 250 -7.67 -3.65 21.14
C GLU A 250 -7.09 -5.01 21.60
N SER A 251 -7.88 -6.08 21.57
CA SER A 251 -7.51 -7.43 22.02
C SER A 251 -6.71 -8.25 21.00
N GLY A 252 -6.36 -7.72 19.82
CA GLY A 252 -5.47 -8.40 18.87
C GLY A 252 -6.07 -9.62 18.16
N TYR A 253 -7.37 -9.87 18.34
CA TYR A 253 -8.11 -10.87 17.57
C TYR A 253 -8.77 -10.21 16.35
N LEU A 254 -8.59 -10.78 15.17
CA LEU A 254 -9.39 -10.47 13.99
C LEU A 254 -10.86 -10.81 14.33
N PRO A 255 -11.78 -9.83 14.44
CA PRO A 255 -13.15 -10.16 14.71
C PRO A 255 -13.76 -10.85 13.50
N PRO A 256 -14.79 -11.69 13.70
CA PRO A 256 -15.64 -12.11 12.59
C PRO A 256 -16.20 -10.84 11.94
N HIS A 257 -16.10 -10.74 10.60
CA HIS A 257 -16.68 -9.64 9.82
C HIS A 257 -18.17 -9.49 10.16
N THR A 258 -18.49 -8.63 11.12
CA THR A 258 -19.84 -8.13 11.33
C THR A 258 -19.88 -6.84 10.56
N ASP A 259 -20.56 -6.86 9.41
CA ASP A 259 -20.90 -5.65 8.67
C ASP A 259 -21.82 -4.79 9.55
N VAL A 260 -21.23 -3.99 10.44
CA VAL A 260 -21.98 -2.99 11.19
C VAL A 260 -22.28 -1.87 10.22
N GLN A 261 -23.57 -1.73 9.86
CA GLN A 261 -24.03 -0.65 9.01
C GLN A 261 -23.68 0.68 9.66
N GLN A 262 -22.82 1.46 9.01
CA GLN A 262 -22.49 2.80 9.46
C GLN A 262 -23.68 3.73 9.26
N HIS A 263 -23.95 4.51 10.31
CA HIS A 263 -24.98 5.53 10.33
C HIS A 263 -24.34 6.91 10.33
N THR A 264 -25.06 7.89 9.79
CA THR A 264 -24.60 9.27 9.75
C THR A 264 -25.74 10.25 9.97
N ALA A 265 -25.43 11.37 10.61
CA ALA A 265 -26.31 12.53 10.74
C ALA A 265 -25.71 13.78 10.07
N ALA A 266 -24.52 13.67 9.48
CA ALA A 266 -23.77 14.80 8.94
C ALA A 266 -23.66 14.73 7.42
N THR A 267 -23.48 15.91 6.83
CA THR A 267 -23.14 16.07 5.43
C THR A 267 -22.31 17.32 5.25
N PHE A 268 -21.72 17.50 4.08
CA PHE A 268 -20.98 18.70 3.73
C PHE A 268 -21.15 19.03 2.25
N MET A 269 -20.95 20.30 1.93
CA MET A 269 -20.85 20.76 0.55
C MET A 269 -19.39 20.96 0.19
N TYR A 270 -19.04 20.53 -1.02
CA TYR A 270 -17.71 20.67 -1.55
C TYR A 270 -17.71 20.95 -3.05
N ARG A 271 -16.59 21.48 -3.54
CA ARG A 271 -16.29 21.61 -4.97
C ARG A 271 -14.92 21.02 -5.26
N VAL A 272 -14.71 20.57 -6.48
CA VAL A 272 -13.40 20.08 -6.93
C VAL A 272 -12.45 21.27 -7.06
N PHE A 273 -11.25 21.14 -6.51
CA PHE A 273 -10.19 22.12 -6.67
C PHE A 273 -9.51 21.87 -8.02
N GLU A 274 -9.41 22.87 -8.89
CA GLU A 274 -8.74 22.78 -10.21
C GLU A 274 -9.13 21.53 -11.06
N PRO A 275 -10.42 21.40 -11.44
CA PRO A 275 -10.91 20.24 -12.20
C PRO A 275 -10.24 20.03 -13.56
N GLU A 276 -9.61 21.05 -14.15
CA GLU A 276 -8.84 20.98 -15.39
C GLU A 276 -7.65 20.00 -15.35
N PHE A 277 -7.07 19.72 -14.17
CA PHE A 277 -5.99 18.72 -14.04
C PHE A 277 -6.46 17.28 -14.22
N LEU A 278 -7.78 17.07 -14.18
CA LEU A 278 -8.43 15.78 -14.36
C LEU A 278 -8.76 15.46 -15.82
N GLU A 279 -8.47 16.39 -16.74
CA GLU A 279 -8.65 16.18 -18.17
C GLU A 279 -7.78 15.03 -18.71
N GLN A 280 -8.30 14.30 -19.71
CA GLN A 280 -7.65 13.14 -20.30
C GLN A 280 -6.34 13.50 -21.03
N ALA A 281 -6.30 14.62 -21.75
CA ALA A 281 -5.12 15.02 -22.52
C ALA A 281 -3.86 15.25 -21.64
N PRO A 282 -3.95 15.92 -20.47
CA PRO A 282 -2.86 15.94 -19.49
C PRO A 282 -2.42 14.56 -18.99
N GLN A 283 -3.34 13.60 -18.82
CA GLN A 283 -3.02 12.25 -18.35
C GLN A 283 -2.20 11.46 -19.38
N ASP A 284 -2.57 11.54 -20.66
CA ASP A 284 -1.87 10.82 -21.73
C ASP A 284 -0.43 11.29 -21.90
N LEU A 285 -0.20 12.61 -21.78
CA LEU A 285 1.15 13.17 -21.79
C LEU A 285 1.98 12.66 -20.61
N ARG A 286 1.42 12.68 -19.39
CA ARG A 286 2.08 12.13 -18.19
C ARG A 286 2.39 10.65 -18.34
N ALA A 287 1.47 9.87 -18.89
CA ALA A 287 1.66 8.43 -19.12
C ALA A 287 2.81 8.16 -20.10
N LYS A 288 2.91 8.95 -21.17
CA LYS A 288 4.01 8.86 -22.13
C LYS A 288 5.37 9.20 -21.49
N ASP A 289 5.44 10.32 -20.77
CA ASP A 289 6.67 10.74 -20.08
C ASP A 289 7.09 9.72 -19.01
N TRP A 290 6.12 9.16 -18.29
CA TRP A 290 6.35 8.12 -17.30
C TRP A 290 6.90 6.84 -17.92
N THR A 291 6.34 6.41 -19.05
CA THR A 291 6.85 5.25 -19.80
C THR A 291 8.31 5.45 -20.22
N GLY A 292 8.68 6.66 -20.65
CA GLY A 292 10.07 7.01 -20.95
C GLY A 292 10.99 6.90 -19.72
N LYS A 293 10.55 7.40 -18.57
CA LYS A 293 11.29 7.28 -17.30
C LYS A 293 11.48 5.82 -16.86
N LEU A 294 10.42 5.02 -16.92
CA LEU A 294 10.49 3.60 -16.58
C LEU A 294 11.44 2.83 -17.52
N GLY A 295 11.48 3.18 -18.80
CA GLY A 295 12.43 2.60 -19.75
C GLY A 295 13.89 2.90 -19.38
N ALA A 296 14.20 4.15 -19.04
CA ALA A 296 15.55 4.54 -18.60
C ALA A 296 15.94 3.87 -17.27
N GLU A 297 15.01 3.78 -16.31
CA GLU A 297 15.21 3.08 -15.05
C GLU A 297 15.50 1.59 -15.26
N GLN A 298 14.72 0.92 -16.12
CA GLN A 298 14.90 -0.50 -16.43
C GLN A 298 16.31 -0.75 -17.01
N GLN A 299 16.76 0.10 -17.93
CA GLN A 299 18.08 -0.04 -18.56
C GLN A 299 19.23 0.17 -17.55
N ASN A 300 19.07 1.12 -16.62
CA ASN A 300 20.03 1.34 -15.54
C ASN A 300 20.05 0.16 -14.56
N LEU A 301 18.89 -0.41 -14.23
CA LEU A 301 18.78 -1.56 -13.33
C LEU A 301 19.42 -2.82 -13.95
N GLU A 302 19.19 -3.09 -15.23
CA GLU A 302 19.84 -4.20 -15.96
C GLU A 302 21.36 -4.05 -15.92
N THR A 303 21.87 -2.85 -16.22
CA THR A 303 23.31 -2.55 -16.16
C THR A 303 23.87 -2.76 -14.75
N GLU A 304 23.13 -2.36 -13.71
CA GLU A 304 23.55 -2.51 -12.32
C GLU A 304 23.57 -3.99 -11.89
N VAL A 305 22.55 -4.75 -12.27
CA VAL A 305 22.45 -6.20 -12.00
C VAL A 305 23.64 -6.94 -12.62
N GLU A 306 23.94 -6.66 -13.89
CA GLU A 306 25.08 -7.26 -14.61
C GLU A 306 26.42 -6.86 -13.99
N ARG A 307 26.55 -5.60 -13.56
CA ARG A 307 27.81 -5.06 -13.06
C ARG A 307 28.19 -5.57 -11.67
N TYR A 308 27.22 -5.67 -10.75
CA TYR A 308 27.52 -5.96 -9.34
C TYR A 308 27.10 -7.37 -8.90
N GLY A 309 26.13 -8.01 -9.56
CA GLY A 309 25.68 -9.36 -9.20
C GLY A 309 25.09 -9.48 -7.79
N ASP A 310 24.79 -8.36 -7.11
CA ASP A 310 24.30 -8.29 -5.74
C ASP A 310 22.80 -7.95 -5.66
N ILE A 311 22.10 -7.88 -6.79
CA ILE A 311 20.66 -7.61 -6.86
C ILE A 311 19.90 -8.93 -7.07
N LEU A 312 18.89 -9.17 -6.24
CA LEU A 312 17.87 -10.19 -6.41
C LEU A 312 16.60 -9.55 -6.98
N LEU A 313 16.31 -9.84 -8.25
CA LEU A 313 15.06 -9.45 -8.89
C LEU A 313 13.94 -10.41 -8.50
N VAL A 314 12.94 -9.90 -7.79
CA VAL A 314 11.75 -10.65 -7.39
C VAL A 314 10.62 -10.33 -8.35
N GLU A 315 9.83 -11.34 -8.75
CA GLU A 315 8.73 -11.19 -9.70
C GLU A 315 7.47 -10.50 -9.12
N GLU A 316 7.65 -9.30 -8.60
CA GLU A 316 6.62 -8.50 -7.94
C GLU A 316 6.65 -7.06 -8.48
N GLU A 317 5.48 -6.41 -8.47
CA GLU A 317 5.35 -5.00 -8.82
C GLU A 317 5.93 -4.11 -7.71
N GLU A 318 6.66 -3.05 -8.10
CA GLU A 318 7.32 -2.13 -7.18
C GLU A 318 6.37 -1.01 -6.73
N PHE A 319 5.79 -1.18 -5.55
CA PHE A 319 5.10 -0.15 -4.78
C PHE A 319 5.10 -0.51 -3.29
N TYR A 320 4.92 0.49 -2.42
CA TYR A 320 5.10 0.35 -0.98
C TYR A 320 4.24 -0.76 -0.34
N ARG A 321 2.93 -0.80 -0.63
CA ARG A 321 2.04 -1.85 -0.08
C ARG A 321 2.37 -3.26 -0.58
N ASN A 322 3.23 -3.41 -1.59
CA ASN A 322 3.70 -4.70 -2.08
C ASN A 322 4.97 -5.22 -1.39
N LEU A 323 5.57 -4.42 -0.49
CA LEU A 323 6.76 -4.82 0.27
C LEU A 323 6.64 -6.19 0.95
N PRO A 324 5.50 -6.58 1.55
CA PRO A 324 5.36 -7.93 2.12
C PRO A 324 5.51 -9.06 1.10
N ARG A 325 5.00 -8.89 -0.14
CA ARG A 325 5.16 -9.90 -1.20
C ARG A 325 6.59 -9.95 -1.70
N LYS A 326 7.25 -8.79 -1.80
CA LYS A 326 8.67 -8.69 -2.12
C LYS A 326 9.55 -9.40 -1.09
N LYS A 327 9.27 -9.21 0.22
CA LYS A 327 9.89 -9.97 1.32
C LYS A 327 9.65 -11.48 1.17
N LEU A 328 8.43 -11.90 0.84
CA LEU A 328 8.12 -13.31 0.61
C LEU A 328 8.91 -13.90 -0.58
N GLY A 329 9.09 -13.12 -1.65
CA GLY A 329 9.91 -13.55 -2.78
C GLY A 329 11.37 -13.78 -2.42
N PHE A 330 11.94 -12.94 -1.53
CA PHE A 330 13.26 -13.18 -0.97
C PHE A 330 13.33 -14.49 -0.16
N TYR A 331 12.35 -14.77 0.71
CA TYR A 331 12.32 -16.01 1.47
C TYR A 331 12.19 -17.25 0.58
N LYS A 332 11.42 -17.17 -0.50
CA LYS A 332 11.33 -18.25 -1.51
C LYS A 332 12.69 -18.51 -2.16
N TRP A 333 13.40 -17.45 -2.54
CA TRP A 333 14.74 -17.56 -3.12
C TRP A 333 15.76 -18.12 -2.12
N GLN A 334 15.71 -17.68 -0.86
CA GLN A 334 16.57 -18.19 0.20
C GLN A 334 16.40 -19.70 0.42
N GLY A 335 15.18 -20.23 0.33
CA GLY A 335 14.93 -21.68 0.43
C GLY A 335 15.68 -22.54 -0.60
N CYS A 336 16.18 -21.92 -1.67
CA CYS A 336 17.02 -22.59 -2.67
C CYS A 336 18.50 -22.72 -2.25
N ILE A 337 18.94 -22.06 -1.16
CA ILE A 337 20.33 -21.97 -0.68
C ILE A 337 20.51 -22.79 0.62
N LYS A 338 21.71 -23.33 0.89
CA LYS A 338 22.04 -23.94 2.20
C LYS A 338 22.55 -22.84 3.13
N VAL A 339 21.93 -22.67 4.29
CA VAL A 339 22.27 -21.59 5.25
C VAL A 339 22.30 -22.17 6.66
N THR A 340 23.35 -21.88 7.45
CA THR A 340 23.54 -22.39 8.83
C THR A 340 22.93 -21.47 9.90
N SER A 341 22.83 -20.15 9.68
CA SER A 341 22.18 -19.19 10.58
C SER A 341 21.49 -18.04 9.83
N PHE A 342 20.53 -17.37 10.47
CA PHE A 342 19.66 -16.40 9.79
C PHE A 342 19.62 -15.03 10.48
N MET A 343 19.75 -13.97 9.68
CA MET A 343 19.44 -12.62 10.09
C MET A 343 18.83 -11.83 8.91
N CYS A 344 17.49 -11.69 8.89
CA CYS A 344 16.83 -10.66 8.08
C CYS A 344 16.94 -9.34 8.84
N MET A 345 17.92 -8.51 8.49
CA MET A 345 17.83 -7.10 8.85
C MET A 345 16.86 -6.43 7.88
N ASN A 346 15.69 -6.05 8.38
CA ASN A 346 14.72 -5.24 7.64
C ASN A 346 15.30 -3.83 7.49
N PHE A 347 16.11 -3.61 6.47
CA PHE A 347 16.53 -2.27 6.09
C PHE A 347 15.59 -1.75 5.01
N GLU A 348 14.65 -0.91 5.44
CA GLU A 348 13.92 -0.03 4.55
C GLU A 348 14.85 1.16 4.26
N MET A 349 15.38 1.20 3.04
CA MET A 349 16.31 2.24 2.57
C MET A 349 15.75 3.66 2.59
N ASP A 350 14.47 3.85 2.90
CA ASP A 350 13.81 5.14 2.78
C ASP A 350 14.12 6.10 3.95
N ASP A 351 14.61 5.64 5.12
CA ASP A 351 14.73 6.55 6.29
C ASP A 351 15.90 6.34 7.28
N THR A 352 16.89 5.47 7.05
CA THR A 352 17.94 5.25 8.09
C THR A 352 19.40 5.22 7.61
N MET A 353 20.21 6.13 8.20
CA MET A 353 21.68 6.09 8.22
C MET A 353 22.14 4.96 9.13
N LEU A 354 22.78 3.92 8.58
CA LEU A 354 23.12 2.69 9.32
C LEU A 354 24.61 2.35 9.19
N SER A 355 25.48 3.17 9.79
CA SER A 355 26.91 2.81 9.88
C SER A 355 27.31 2.16 11.20
N ASN A 356 26.62 2.39 12.32
CA ASN A 356 27.13 1.97 13.64
C ASN A 356 26.36 0.79 14.28
N TYR A 357 25.10 0.57 13.92
CA TYR A 357 24.29 -0.53 14.48
C TYR A 357 24.74 -1.91 13.95
N VAL A 358 25.02 -1.99 12.65
CA VAL A 358 25.45 -3.24 12.00
C VAL A 358 26.77 -3.76 12.54
N PHE A 359 27.73 -2.89 12.85
CA PHE A 359 29.03 -3.32 13.40
C PHE A 359 28.92 -3.76 14.86
N ASN A 360 28.15 -3.07 15.70
CA ASN A 360 27.96 -3.50 17.10
C ASN A 360 27.25 -4.86 17.18
N GLU A 361 26.30 -5.12 16.29
CA GLU A 361 25.59 -6.41 16.22
C GLU A 361 26.42 -7.50 15.53
N ILE A 362 27.52 -7.17 14.85
CA ILE A 362 28.52 -8.14 14.37
C ILE A 362 29.58 -8.40 15.46
N ASP A 363 30.02 -7.37 16.17
CA ASP A 363 31.01 -7.44 17.26
C ASP A 363 30.46 -8.16 18.51
N GLU A 364 29.18 -7.99 18.85
CA GLU A 364 28.55 -8.77 19.92
C GLU A 364 28.54 -10.27 19.61
N TRP A 365 28.59 -10.67 18.34
CA TRP A 365 28.60 -12.09 17.94
C TRP A 365 29.99 -12.72 17.90
N GLU A 366 31.06 -11.94 17.78
CA GLU A 366 32.42 -12.45 18.04
C GLU A 366 32.53 -13.03 19.46
N SER A 367 31.71 -12.55 20.40
CA SER A 367 31.66 -13.08 21.77
C SER A 367 30.84 -14.37 21.95
N VAL A 368 29.97 -14.70 20.98
CA VAL A 368 29.07 -15.87 21.03
C VAL A 368 29.61 -17.04 20.19
N VAL A 369 30.46 -16.76 19.20
CA VAL A 369 31.03 -17.74 18.27
C VAL A 369 32.50 -18.10 18.60
N ALA A 370 33.06 -17.54 19.67
CA ALA A 370 34.40 -17.89 20.20
C ALA A 370 34.40 -19.14 21.09
#